data_AF-A0A6A3LD35-F1
#
_entry.id   AF-A0A6A3LD35-F1
#
_cell.length_a   1.000
_cell.length_b   1.000
_cell.length_c   1.000
_cell.angle_alpha   90.00
_cell.angle_beta   90.00
_cell.angle_gamma   90.00
#
_symmetry.space_group_name_H-M   'P 1'
#
loop_
_entity.id
_entity.type
_entity.pdbx_description
1 polymer ?
#
loop_
_entity_poly.entity_id
_entity_poly.type
_entity_poly.pdbx_seq_one_letter_code
_entity_poly.pdbx_strand_id
1 'polypeptide(L)'
;MLSPTLRTLALECASEFIGTFVLVFLGTAGIAAAAFTTPGSVDLALEQVAIGWGVAATLATIVGSPGSGAHLNPAVTLAIAISPHTRSGFQTCKIPAYMLFQLLGATIAGLAVYLVFGSAIARYEARLGLTRGTGSSSLSAVAFGASFPHPQLVYAPGEEGSSFWSKSDVSVVGAVFLEALGTMLFVLVQRVIRQPQQETGVAAFTNSTAGAQDINEMPPSRMPVTPLAPLYVGATLAALTMVMTPFTQACLNPARDFGPRVVAAIAGWGTVALPGERPDSCWVYFVGPMVGAAVGSLLFDFAIHPGLQTRDEAAAAWMRHQQMEGEAILEQLEKSQTLLSMTAGGGFESLTTRGLHHSDFRDSPTPHNYRLSSPGHLHTYAA
;
A
#
# COMPACT_ATOMS: atom_id res chain seq x y z
N MET A 1 2.94 -34.38 0.30
CA MET A 1 3.07 -33.07 -0.37
C MET A 1 1.78 -32.28 -0.16
N LEU A 2 1.86 -31.01 0.22
CA LEU A 2 0.66 -30.15 0.38
C LEU A 2 -0.01 -29.94 -0.98
N SER A 3 -1.34 -29.73 -1.01
CA SER A 3 -2.02 -29.35 -2.26
C SER A 3 -1.49 -28.00 -2.76
N PRO A 4 -1.50 -27.74 -4.09
CA PRO A 4 -1.00 -26.48 -4.65
C PRO A 4 -1.61 -25.23 -4.00
N THR A 5 -2.92 -25.24 -3.76
CA THR A 5 -3.65 -24.15 -3.09
C THR A 5 -3.18 -23.94 -1.65
N LEU A 6 -2.96 -25.02 -0.90
CA LEU A 6 -2.49 -24.96 0.48
C LEU A 6 -1.04 -24.47 0.55
N ARG A 7 -0.19 -24.86 -0.41
CA ARG A 7 1.18 -24.34 -0.54
C ARG A 7 1.18 -22.83 -0.79
N THR A 8 0.35 -22.34 -1.70
CA THR A 8 0.24 -20.89 -1.96
C THR A 8 -0.22 -20.14 -0.71
N LEU A 9 -1.27 -20.62 -0.04
CA LEU A 9 -1.75 -19.98 1.19
C LEU A 9 -0.68 -19.99 2.30
N ALA A 10 0.08 -21.06 2.45
CA ALA A 10 1.16 -21.14 3.43
C ALA A 10 2.27 -20.11 3.16
N LEU A 11 2.64 -19.89 1.89
CA LEU A 11 3.62 -18.88 1.50
C LEU A 11 3.09 -17.45 1.73
N GLU A 12 1.82 -17.20 1.41
CA GLU A 12 1.13 -15.95 1.71
C GLU A 12 1.14 -15.68 3.23
N CYS A 13 0.77 -16.67 4.05
CA CYS A 13 0.77 -16.55 5.51
C CYS A 13 2.17 -16.34 6.09
N ALA A 14 3.19 -17.04 5.58
CA ALA A 14 4.59 -16.83 5.99
C ALA A 14 5.07 -15.42 5.65
N SER A 15 4.67 -14.91 4.49
CA SER A 15 4.98 -13.55 4.06
C SER A 15 4.30 -12.48 4.92
N GLU A 16 3.03 -12.67 5.28
CA GLU A 16 2.31 -11.81 6.23
C GLU A 16 2.94 -11.82 7.62
N PHE A 17 3.36 -13.00 8.10
CA PHE A 17 4.07 -13.13 9.37
C PHE A 17 5.40 -12.38 9.36
N ILE A 18 6.25 -12.61 8.36
CA ILE A 18 7.59 -11.98 8.27
C ILE A 18 7.45 -10.47 8.08
N GLY A 19 6.57 -10.02 7.17
CA GLY A 19 6.37 -8.60 6.94
C GLY A 19 5.83 -7.88 8.18
N THR A 20 4.85 -8.48 8.87
CA THR A 20 4.30 -7.87 10.11
C THR A 20 5.34 -7.90 11.23
N PHE A 21 6.15 -8.96 11.34
CA PHE A 21 7.27 -9.00 12.26
C PHE A 21 8.25 -7.85 12.00
N VAL A 22 8.68 -7.63 10.76
CA VAL A 22 9.62 -6.54 10.40
C VAL A 22 9.01 -5.17 10.72
N LEU A 23 7.75 -4.94 10.33
CA LEU A 23 7.03 -3.70 10.61
C LEU A 23 7.01 -3.39 12.11
N VAL A 24 6.53 -4.36 12.89
CA VAL A 24 6.31 -4.17 14.33
C VAL A 24 7.64 -4.14 15.07
N PHE A 25 8.61 -4.99 14.73
CA PHE A 25 9.91 -5.01 15.39
C PHE A 25 10.63 -3.68 15.20
N LEU A 26 10.78 -3.20 13.97
CA LEU A 26 11.49 -1.93 13.72
C LEU A 26 10.74 -0.72 14.27
N GLY A 27 9.41 -0.68 14.14
CA GLY A 27 8.61 0.42 14.68
C GLY A 27 8.66 0.49 16.22
N THR A 28 8.44 -0.65 16.89
CA THR A 28 8.46 -0.70 18.37
C THR A 28 9.87 -0.58 18.94
N ALA A 29 10.89 -1.13 18.27
CA ALA A 29 12.29 -0.91 18.63
C ALA A 29 12.70 0.56 18.44
N GLY A 30 12.17 1.25 17.42
CA GLY A 30 12.37 2.69 17.23
C GLY A 30 11.84 3.51 18.40
N ILE A 31 10.64 3.17 18.90
CA ILE A 31 10.09 3.77 20.13
C ILE A 31 10.97 3.43 21.33
N ALA A 32 11.36 2.16 21.52
CA ALA A 32 12.18 1.74 22.64
C ALA A 32 13.57 2.42 22.65
N ALA A 33 14.18 2.60 21.48
CA ALA A 33 15.42 3.34 21.32
C ALA A 33 15.24 4.80 21.73
N ALA A 34 14.22 5.48 21.18
CA ALA A 34 13.93 6.88 21.49
C ALA A 34 13.60 7.10 22.99
N ALA A 35 12.87 6.17 23.61
CA ALA A 35 12.42 6.29 25.00
C ALA A 35 13.47 5.89 26.04
N PHE A 36 14.21 4.80 25.80
CA PHE A 36 14.96 4.13 26.88
C PHE A 36 16.48 4.23 26.74
N THR A 37 17.00 4.73 25.62
CA THR A 37 18.46 4.75 25.37
C THR A 37 19.09 6.13 25.41
N THR A 38 18.29 7.20 25.36
CA THR A 38 18.78 8.58 25.37
C THR A 38 19.04 9.07 26.81
N PRO A 39 20.30 9.29 27.23
CA PRO A 39 20.62 9.70 28.59
C PRO A 39 20.02 11.08 28.91
N GLY A 40 19.50 11.25 30.13
CA GLY A 40 19.01 12.55 30.59
C GLY A 40 17.63 12.94 30.05
N SER A 41 17.25 12.51 28.86
CA SER A 41 15.93 12.78 28.28
C SER A 41 14.79 12.13 29.08
N VAL A 42 13.64 12.79 29.05
CA VAL A 42 12.38 12.33 29.65
C VAL A 42 11.28 12.27 28.57
N ASP A 43 11.35 13.18 27.60
CA ASP A 43 10.44 13.27 26.46
C ASP A 43 10.81 12.30 25.34
N LEU A 44 9.79 11.76 24.66
CA LEU A 44 9.97 10.90 23.50
C LEU A 44 10.31 11.76 22.29
N ALA A 45 11.39 11.41 21.58
CA ALA A 45 11.73 12.03 20.31
C ALA A 45 10.71 11.63 19.20
N LEU A 46 9.60 12.37 19.11
CA LEU A 46 8.48 12.06 18.21
C LEU A 46 8.91 11.99 16.74
N GLU A 47 9.85 12.84 16.31
CA GLU A 47 10.38 12.85 14.95
C GLU A 47 11.13 11.54 14.63
N GLN A 48 11.98 11.08 15.55
CA GLN A 48 12.69 9.81 15.41
C GLN A 48 11.71 8.64 15.33
N VAL A 49 10.66 8.66 16.15
CA VAL A 49 9.61 7.62 16.12
C VAL A 49 8.87 7.62 14.79
N ALA A 50 8.47 8.80 14.29
CA ALA A 50 7.77 8.94 13.02
C ALA A 50 8.60 8.42 11.84
N ILE A 51 9.88 8.83 11.75
CA ILE A 51 10.81 8.35 10.72
C ILE A 51 11.00 6.83 10.85
N GLY A 52 11.19 6.33 12.08
CA GLY A 52 11.34 4.91 12.37
C GLY A 52 10.17 4.07 11.86
N TRP A 53 8.93 4.49 12.12
CA TRP A 53 7.74 3.81 11.59
C TRP A 53 7.66 3.85 10.07
N GLY A 54 8.02 4.97 9.44
CA GLY A 54 8.03 5.06 7.97
C GLY A 54 9.06 4.14 7.32
N VAL A 55 10.28 4.09 7.87
CA VAL A 55 11.32 3.16 7.39
C VAL A 55 10.88 1.70 7.63
N ALA A 56 10.32 1.41 8.80
CA ALA A 56 9.79 0.09 9.12
C ALA A 56 8.73 -0.37 8.11
N ALA A 57 7.76 0.48 7.79
CA ALA A 57 6.72 0.16 6.80
C ALA A 57 7.26 0.02 5.38
N THR A 58 8.26 0.81 4.99
CA THR A 58 8.94 0.66 3.69
C THR A 58 9.57 -0.72 3.57
N LEU A 59 10.41 -1.10 4.55
CA LEU A 59 11.12 -2.38 4.54
C LEU A 59 10.18 -3.58 4.68
N ALA A 60 9.19 -3.47 5.57
CA ALA A 60 8.18 -4.49 5.74
C ALA A 60 7.38 -4.73 4.47
N THR A 61 7.02 -3.65 3.75
CA THR A 61 6.36 -3.76 2.44
C THR A 61 7.28 -4.46 1.46
N ILE A 62 8.55 -4.05 1.31
CA ILE A 62 9.51 -4.71 0.41
C ILE A 62 9.60 -6.22 0.70
N VAL A 63 9.74 -6.61 1.97
CA VAL A 63 9.91 -8.02 2.37
C VAL A 63 8.62 -8.84 2.23
N GLY A 64 7.48 -8.28 2.64
CA GLY A 64 6.17 -8.95 2.59
C GLY A 64 5.53 -8.93 1.20
N SER A 65 5.98 -8.05 0.31
CA SER A 65 5.36 -7.83 -1.00
C SER A 65 5.33 -9.10 -1.86
N PRO A 66 6.43 -9.86 -2.07
CA PRO A 66 6.47 -10.88 -3.12
C PRO A 66 5.61 -12.10 -2.83
N GLY A 67 5.35 -12.39 -1.55
CA GLY A 67 4.59 -13.58 -1.13
C GLY A 67 3.09 -13.33 -1.00
N SER A 68 2.71 -12.22 -0.36
CA SER A 68 1.32 -11.98 0.07
C SER A 68 0.68 -10.72 -0.53
N GLY A 69 1.47 -9.83 -1.14
CA GLY A 69 1.05 -8.47 -1.45
C GLY A 69 1.23 -7.50 -0.28
N ALA A 70 1.86 -7.93 0.82
CA ALA A 70 2.10 -7.14 2.04
C ALA A 70 0.85 -6.43 2.57
N HIS A 71 -0.16 -7.16 3.05
CA HIS A 71 -1.27 -6.53 3.77
C HIS A 71 -0.76 -6.00 5.13
N LEU A 72 -0.07 -6.86 5.88
CA LEU A 72 0.64 -6.61 7.14
C LEU A 72 -0.21 -5.94 8.23
N ASN A 73 -1.53 -5.91 8.03
CA ASN A 73 -2.49 -5.16 8.80
C ASN A 73 -3.90 -5.77 8.59
N PRO A 74 -4.59 -6.16 9.67
CA PRO A 74 -5.97 -6.65 9.59
C PRO A 74 -6.93 -5.68 8.91
N ALA A 75 -6.78 -4.36 9.16
CA ALA A 75 -7.62 -3.33 8.56
C ALA A 75 -7.39 -3.21 7.04
N VAL A 76 -6.14 -3.30 6.58
CA VAL A 76 -5.81 -3.32 5.14
C VAL A 76 -6.34 -4.59 4.47
N THR A 77 -6.23 -5.74 5.15
CA THR A 77 -6.79 -7.01 4.66
C THR A 77 -8.31 -6.89 4.46
N LEU A 78 -9.00 -6.24 5.39
CA LEU A 78 -10.43 -5.96 5.26
C LEU A 78 -10.71 -5.00 4.09
N ALA A 79 -9.98 -3.89 3.97
CA ALA A 79 -10.14 -2.92 2.89
C ALA A 79 -10.03 -3.56 1.50
N ILE A 80 -9.08 -4.47 1.32
CA ILE A 80 -8.88 -5.21 0.06
C ILE A 80 -10.04 -6.19 -0.18
N ALA A 81 -10.51 -6.87 0.87
CA ALA A 81 -11.59 -7.85 0.75
C ALA A 81 -12.96 -7.23 0.41
N ILE A 82 -13.23 -6.00 0.85
CA ILE A 82 -14.52 -5.34 0.59
C ILE A 82 -14.60 -4.69 -0.80
N SER A 83 -13.47 -4.28 -1.37
CA SER A 83 -13.44 -3.52 -2.62
C SER A 83 -13.85 -4.37 -3.83
N PRO A 84 -14.91 -4.04 -4.58
CA PRO A 84 -15.33 -4.80 -5.76
C PRO A 84 -14.25 -4.88 -6.86
N HIS A 85 -13.41 -3.84 -6.99
CA HIS A 85 -12.32 -3.78 -7.97
C HIS A 85 -11.14 -4.70 -7.64
N THR A 86 -11.04 -5.14 -6.38
CA THR A 86 -9.88 -5.91 -5.87
C THR A 86 -10.28 -7.30 -5.37
N ARG A 87 -11.57 -7.49 -5.09
CA ARG A 87 -12.16 -8.74 -4.59
C ARG A 87 -12.01 -9.91 -5.57
N SER A 88 -11.87 -9.65 -6.86
CA SER A 88 -11.56 -10.70 -7.85
C SER A 88 -10.15 -11.29 -7.66
N GLY A 89 -9.22 -10.54 -7.06
CA GLY A 89 -7.84 -10.97 -6.80
C GLY A 89 -7.59 -11.58 -5.41
N PHE A 90 -8.47 -11.34 -4.43
CA PHE A 90 -8.29 -11.81 -3.04
C PHE A 90 -9.50 -12.57 -2.50
N GLN A 91 -9.30 -13.85 -2.18
CA GLN A 91 -10.36 -14.73 -1.68
C GLN A 91 -10.67 -14.42 -0.21
N THR A 92 -11.94 -14.11 0.09
CA THR A 92 -12.40 -13.73 1.44
C THR A 92 -12.18 -14.82 2.49
N CYS A 93 -12.14 -16.10 2.10
CA CYS A 93 -11.85 -17.21 3.00
C CYS A 93 -10.43 -17.16 3.60
N LYS A 94 -9.51 -16.39 3.00
CA LYS A 94 -8.12 -16.23 3.48
C LYS A 94 -7.99 -15.20 4.60
N ILE A 95 -8.99 -14.34 4.81
CA ILE A 95 -8.94 -13.23 5.78
C ILE A 95 -8.54 -13.72 7.18
N PRO A 96 -9.15 -14.77 7.76
CA PRO A 96 -8.81 -15.20 9.12
C PRO A 96 -7.36 -15.69 9.22
N ALA A 97 -6.86 -16.36 8.17
CA ALA A 97 -5.47 -16.84 8.13
C ALA A 97 -4.49 -15.66 8.08
N TYR A 98 -4.73 -14.68 7.20
CA TYR A 98 -3.91 -13.47 7.12
C TYR A 98 -3.86 -12.74 8.47
N MET A 99 -5.02 -12.46 9.07
CA MET A 99 -5.11 -11.77 10.36
C MET A 99 -4.39 -12.53 11.48
N LEU A 100 -4.50 -13.86 11.52
CA LEU A 100 -3.81 -14.70 12.49
C LEU A 100 -2.28 -14.60 12.34
N PHE A 101 -1.75 -14.74 11.12
CA PHE A 101 -0.30 -14.71 10.90
C PHE A 101 0.29 -13.30 11.06
N GLN A 102 -0.47 -12.25 10.76
CA GLN A 102 -0.12 -10.87 11.12
C GLN A 102 0.00 -10.73 12.64
N LEU A 103 -0.98 -11.24 13.40
CA LEU A 103 -0.98 -11.18 14.86
C LEU A 103 0.19 -11.95 15.48
N LEU A 104 0.48 -13.15 14.97
CA LEU A 104 1.62 -13.95 15.41
C LEU A 104 2.94 -13.23 15.11
N GLY A 105 3.10 -12.66 13.91
CA GLY A 105 4.29 -11.87 13.55
C GLY A 105 4.50 -10.68 14.48
N ALA A 106 3.43 -9.93 14.75
CA ALA A 106 3.45 -8.79 15.68
C ALA A 106 3.78 -9.20 17.13
N THR A 107 3.25 -10.33 17.59
CA THR A 107 3.49 -10.84 18.95
C THR A 107 4.95 -11.25 19.12
N ILE A 108 5.51 -11.99 18.15
CA ILE A 108 6.93 -12.40 18.18
C ILE A 108 7.86 -11.19 18.05
N ALA A 109 7.47 -10.16 17.29
CA ALA A 109 8.20 -8.90 17.25
C ALA A 109 8.23 -8.18 18.61
N GLY A 110 7.09 -8.11 19.30
CA GLY A 110 7.02 -7.58 20.66
C GLY A 110 7.93 -8.34 21.63
N LEU A 111 7.97 -9.67 21.54
CA LEU A 111 8.86 -10.50 22.34
C LEU A 111 10.34 -10.18 22.04
N ALA A 112 10.71 -10.06 20.76
CA ALA A 112 12.05 -9.70 20.37
C ALA A 112 12.47 -8.33 20.93
N VAL A 113 11.58 -7.32 20.88
CA VAL A 113 11.86 -6.00 21.48
C VAL A 113 12.02 -6.09 22.99
N TYR A 114 11.18 -6.85 23.69
CA TYR A 114 11.34 -7.04 25.13
C TYR A 114 12.69 -7.68 25.49
N LEU A 115 13.13 -8.68 24.73
CA LEU A 115 14.42 -9.36 24.95
C LEU A 115 15.61 -8.44 24.66
N VAL A 116 15.54 -7.63 23.60
CA VAL A 116 16.64 -6.71 23.21
C VAL A 116 16.73 -5.52 24.15
N PHE A 117 15.61 -4.91 24.51
CA PHE A 117 15.55 -3.66 25.29
C PHE A 117 15.27 -3.86 26.77
N GLY A 118 15.09 -5.08 27.26
CA GLY A 118 14.69 -5.37 28.64
C GLY A 118 15.58 -4.72 29.70
N SER A 119 16.90 -4.68 29.47
CA SER A 119 17.85 -4.00 30.36
C SER A 119 17.73 -2.47 30.33
N ALA A 120 17.46 -1.88 29.16
CA ALA A 120 17.21 -0.46 29.01
C ALA A 120 15.89 -0.05 29.67
N ILE A 121 14.84 -0.85 29.50
CA ILE A 121 13.54 -0.67 30.16
C ILE A 121 13.72 -0.70 31.69
N ALA A 122 14.41 -1.72 32.22
CA ALA A 122 14.63 -1.81 33.67
C ALA A 122 15.41 -0.62 34.24
N ARG A 123 16.39 -0.09 33.49
CA ARG A 123 17.13 1.14 33.88
C ARG A 123 16.23 2.38 33.84
N TYR A 124 15.37 2.49 32.83
CA TYR A 124 14.41 3.57 32.72
C TYR A 124 13.39 3.55 33.87
N GLU A 125 12.87 2.36 34.20
CA GLU A 125 11.98 2.13 35.34
C GLU A 125 12.65 2.50 36.66
N ALA A 126 13.89 2.05 36.89
CA ALA A 126 14.65 2.37 38.09
C ALA A 126 14.94 3.87 38.23
N ARG A 127 15.28 4.55 37.12
CA ARG A 127 15.55 5.99 37.11
C ARG A 127 14.33 6.82 37.51
N LEU A 128 13.14 6.39 37.09
CA LEU A 128 11.89 7.11 37.31
C LEU A 128 11.05 6.55 38.48
N GLY A 129 11.55 5.53 39.17
CA GLY A 129 10.81 4.87 40.26
C GLY A 129 9.52 4.18 39.82
N LEU A 130 9.46 3.70 38.58
CA LEU A 130 8.25 3.09 38.02
C LEU A 130 8.11 1.63 38.47
N THR A 131 6.91 1.26 38.92
CA THR A 131 6.56 -0.12 39.27
C THR A 131 5.58 -0.67 38.26
N ARG A 132 5.93 -1.75 37.54
CA ARG A 132 5.06 -2.38 36.54
C ARG A 132 3.69 -2.75 37.14
N GLY A 133 2.63 -2.50 36.38
CA GLY A 133 1.25 -2.73 36.80
C GLY A 133 0.57 -1.51 37.45
N THR A 134 1.33 -0.46 37.77
CA THR A 134 0.78 0.83 38.19
C THR A 134 0.47 1.72 36.98
N GLY A 135 -0.41 2.72 37.13
CA GLY A 135 -0.78 3.61 36.03
C GLY A 135 0.42 4.30 35.36
N SER A 136 1.38 4.79 36.14
CA SER A 136 2.58 5.45 35.61
C SER A 136 3.53 4.50 34.86
N SER A 137 3.39 3.18 35.04
CA SER A 137 4.19 2.19 34.29
C SER A 137 3.84 2.11 32.80
N SER A 138 2.78 2.79 32.35
CA SER A 138 2.51 2.97 30.92
C SER A 138 3.62 3.73 30.19
N LEU A 139 4.41 4.55 30.89
CA LEU A 139 5.61 5.20 30.35
C LEU A 139 6.67 4.17 29.93
N SER A 140 6.89 3.12 30.74
CA SER A 140 7.83 2.04 30.38
C SER A 140 7.21 1.01 29.44
N ALA A 141 5.88 0.95 29.34
CA ALA A 141 5.15 0.09 28.40
C ALA A 141 5.00 0.69 26.99
N VAL A 142 5.36 1.97 26.78
CA VAL A 142 5.00 2.78 25.60
C VAL A 142 5.42 2.16 24.25
N ALA A 143 6.45 1.32 24.23
CA ALA A 143 6.90 0.61 23.03
C ALA A 143 5.97 -0.54 22.59
N PHE A 144 5.15 -1.08 23.49
CA PHE A 144 4.40 -2.33 23.29
C PHE A 144 2.90 -2.14 23.02
N GLY A 145 2.40 -0.91 23.03
CA GLY A 145 0.98 -0.66 22.80
C GLY A 145 0.68 0.82 22.68
N ALA A 146 -0.38 1.13 21.95
CA ALA A 146 -0.89 2.48 21.84
C ALA A 146 -1.67 2.87 23.11
N SER A 147 -1.88 4.15 23.33
CA SER A 147 -2.68 4.70 24.41
C SER A 147 -3.16 6.07 23.97
N PHE A 148 -4.32 6.47 24.48
CA PHE A 148 -4.90 7.77 24.20
C PHE A 148 -5.32 8.45 25.52
N PRO A 149 -4.88 9.69 25.79
CA PRO A 149 -3.73 10.34 25.14
C PRO A 149 -2.42 9.56 25.34
N HIS A 150 -1.35 9.99 24.68
CA HIS A 150 -0.02 9.41 24.89
C HIS A 150 0.37 9.45 26.39
N PRO A 151 0.95 8.38 26.97
CA PRO A 151 1.24 8.31 28.41
C PRO A 151 2.12 9.45 28.94
N GLN A 152 3.07 9.94 28.14
CA GLN A 152 3.89 11.10 28.51
C GLN A 152 3.08 12.37 28.73
N LEU A 153 1.95 12.58 28.05
CA LEU A 153 1.13 13.76 28.30
C LEU A 153 0.50 13.71 29.70
N VAL A 154 0.16 12.51 30.18
CA VAL A 154 -0.55 12.31 31.45
C VAL A 154 0.40 12.18 32.64
N TYR A 155 1.50 11.46 32.45
CA TYR A 155 2.42 11.07 33.53
C TYR A 155 3.84 11.64 33.37
N ALA A 156 4.05 12.67 32.53
CA ALA A 156 5.35 13.31 32.34
C ALA A 156 6.09 13.51 33.68
N PRO A 157 7.30 12.92 33.83
CA PRO A 157 8.16 13.20 34.97
C PRO A 157 8.77 14.61 34.83
N GLY A 158 8.15 15.60 35.47
CA GLY A 158 8.55 17.02 35.50
C GLY A 158 7.91 17.74 36.71
N GLU A 159 8.31 18.99 36.98
CA GLU A 159 7.99 19.76 38.19
C GLU A 159 6.60 19.46 38.80
N GLU A 160 6.61 19.17 40.10
CA GLU A 160 5.50 18.72 40.94
C GLU A 160 4.10 19.15 40.44
N GLY A 161 3.38 18.23 39.79
CA GLY A 161 1.93 18.31 39.63
C GLY A 161 1.38 18.98 38.36
N SER A 162 2.17 19.23 37.32
CA SER A 162 1.72 19.98 36.13
C SER A 162 1.69 19.18 34.82
N SER A 163 1.18 17.94 34.79
CA SER A 163 0.67 17.46 33.49
C SER A 163 -0.54 18.31 33.12
N PHE A 164 -0.39 19.19 32.12
CA PHE A 164 -1.49 19.98 31.55
C PHE A 164 -2.61 19.10 30.96
N TRP A 165 -2.38 17.78 30.84
CA TRP A 165 -3.29 16.82 30.25
C TRP A 165 -3.77 15.79 31.26
N SER A 166 -5.08 15.68 31.33
CA SER A 166 -5.83 14.58 31.88
C SER A 166 -6.13 13.53 30.81
N LYS A 167 -6.53 12.33 31.22
CA LYS A 167 -7.06 11.33 30.28
C LYS A 167 -8.28 11.90 29.52
N SER A 168 -9.15 12.67 30.17
CA SER A 168 -10.36 13.22 29.53
C SER A 168 -10.10 14.12 28.32
N ASP A 169 -8.91 14.71 28.17
CA ASP A 169 -8.60 15.66 27.09
C ASP A 169 -8.60 15.00 25.71
N VAL A 170 -8.37 13.69 25.63
CA VAL A 170 -8.66 12.89 24.44
C VAL A 170 -9.86 12.00 24.74
N SER A 171 -11.01 12.40 24.19
CA SER A 171 -12.25 11.65 24.32
C SER A 171 -12.17 10.33 23.54
N VAL A 172 -12.95 9.34 23.96
CA VAL A 172 -13.05 8.04 23.26
C VAL A 172 -13.51 8.22 21.82
N VAL A 173 -14.51 9.07 21.60
CA VAL A 173 -15.01 9.40 20.26
C VAL A 173 -13.94 10.07 19.41
N GLY A 174 -13.19 11.01 19.99
CA GLY A 174 -12.06 11.66 19.31
C GLY A 174 -10.96 10.67 18.93
N ALA A 175 -10.64 9.72 19.81
CA ALA A 175 -9.66 8.68 19.53
C ALA A 175 -10.11 7.74 18.40
N VAL A 176 -11.38 7.29 18.42
CA VAL A 176 -11.95 6.48 17.33
C VAL A 176 -11.91 7.26 16.01
N PHE A 177 -12.30 8.53 16.02
CA PHE A 177 -12.27 9.38 14.84
C PHE A 177 -10.85 9.53 14.27
N LEU A 178 -9.87 9.82 15.13
CA LEU A 178 -8.47 9.95 14.71
C LEU A 178 -7.92 8.65 14.12
N GLU A 179 -8.10 7.51 14.80
CA GLU A 179 -7.66 6.21 14.31
C GLU A 179 -8.34 5.83 12.99
N ALA A 180 -9.63 6.13 12.85
CA ALA A 180 -10.37 5.93 11.60
C ALA A 180 -9.86 6.85 10.48
N LEU A 181 -9.67 8.15 10.76
CA LEU A 181 -9.17 9.13 9.80
C LEU A 181 -7.77 8.77 9.31
N GLY A 182 -6.85 8.45 10.23
CA GLY A 182 -5.50 8.03 9.89
C GLY A 182 -5.48 6.77 9.04
N THR A 183 -6.31 5.78 9.40
CA THR A 183 -6.35 4.51 8.64
C THR A 183 -7.01 4.70 7.28
N MET A 184 -8.02 5.55 7.17
CA MET A 184 -8.64 5.95 5.90
C MET A 184 -7.60 6.58 4.97
N LEU A 185 -6.83 7.57 5.44
CA LEU A 185 -5.78 8.22 4.66
C LEU A 185 -4.69 7.22 4.24
N PHE A 186 -4.27 6.34 5.16
CA PHE A 186 -3.30 5.30 4.87
C PHE A 186 -3.79 4.33 3.79
N VAL A 187 -5.06 3.89 3.87
CA VAL A 187 -5.66 2.99 2.87
C VAL A 187 -5.84 3.68 1.53
N LEU A 188 -6.24 4.96 1.49
CA LEU A 188 -6.36 5.71 0.23
C LEU A 188 -5.03 5.72 -0.54
N VAL A 189 -3.92 6.06 0.13
CA VAL A 189 -2.60 6.04 -0.51
C VAL A 189 -2.26 4.64 -0.99
N GLN A 190 -2.47 3.62 -0.15
CA GLN A 190 -2.21 2.24 -0.54
C GLN A 190 -3.03 1.80 -1.76
N ARG A 191 -4.30 2.21 -1.86
CA ARG A 191 -5.16 1.87 -3.00
C ARG A 191 -4.68 2.54 -4.28
N VAL A 192 -4.23 3.79 -4.21
CA VAL A 192 -3.68 4.55 -5.35
C VAL A 192 -2.40 3.89 -5.86
N ILE A 193 -1.45 3.56 -4.99
CA ILE A 193 -0.15 2.99 -5.41
C ILE A 193 -0.27 1.52 -5.86
N ARG A 194 -1.27 0.77 -5.38
CA ARG A 194 -1.47 -0.66 -5.72
C ARG A 194 -2.28 -0.88 -6.99
N GLN A 195 -2.58 0.18 -7.75
CA GLN A 195 -3.24 0.00 -9.04
C GLN A 195 -2.31 -0.77 -9.99
N PRO A 196 -2.81 -1.80 -10.70
CA PRO A 196 -2.06 -2.39 -11.80
C PRO A 196 -1.85 -1.28 -12.84
N GLN A 197 -0.59 -0.95 -13.10
CA GLN A 197 -0.24 0.01 -14.14
C GLN A 197 -0.69 -0.61 -15.47
N GLN A 198 -1.64 0.04 -16.17
CA GLN A 198 -1.93 -0.34 -17.55
C GLN A 198 -0.66 -0.18 -18.37
N GLU A 199 -0.37 -1.16 -19.22
CA GLU A 199 0.84 -1.16 -20.04
C GLU A 199 0.85 0.06 -20.97
N THR A 200 1.69 1.05 -20.67
CA THR A 200 1.87 2.21 -21.55
C THR A 200 2.82 1.86 -22.70
N GLY A 201 2.36 2.09 -23.93
CA GLY A 201 3.19 2.16 -25.14
C GLY A 201 3.73 0.82 -25.64
N VAL A 202 4.86 0.37 -25.09
CA VAL A 202 5.67 -0.72 -25.68
C VAL A 202 5.22 -2.12 -25.23
N ALA A 203 4.74 -2.27 -24.00
CA ALA A 203 4.25 -3.57 -23.51
C ALA A 203 2.86 -3.92 -24.09
N ALA A 204 1.99 -2.91 -24.23
CA ALA A 204 0.73 -3.05 -24.97
C ALA A 204 0.99 -3.38 -26.46
N PHE A 205 2.08 -2.88 -27.03
CA PHE A 205 2.52 -3.16 -28.39
C PHE A 205 2.97 -4.63 -28.59
N THR A 206 3.71 -5.21 -27.64
CA THR A 206 4.12 -6.63 -27.70
C THR A 206 2.98 -7.60 -27.42
N ASN A 207 2.08 -7.27 -26.49
CA ASN A 207 0.94 -8.12 -26.16
C ASN A 207 -0.19 -8.08 -27.20
N SER A 208 -0.26 -7.02 -28.01
CA SER A 208 -1.17 -6.92 -29.17
C SER A 208 -0.70 -7.74 -30.38
N THR A 209 0.62 -7.89 -30.56
CA THR A 209 1.21 -8.62 -31.69
C THR A 209 1.45 -10.10 -31.42
N ALA A 210 1.51 -10.52 -30.15
CA ALA A 210 1.43 -11.93 -29.77
C ALA A 210 0.00 -12.42 -30.00
N GLY A 211 -0.19 -13.34 -30.95
CA GLY A 211 -1.49 -13.95 -31.23
C GLY A 211 -2.16 -14.44 -29.94
N ALA A 212 -3.49 -14.27 -29.88
CA ALA A 212 -4.37 -14.53 -28.74
C ALA A 212 -4.45 -16.00 -28.28
N GLN A 213 -3.36 -16.76 -28.27
CA GLN A 213 -3.33 -18.18 -27.92
C GLN A 213 -2.62 -18.52 -26.61
N ASP A 214 -1.91 -17.59 -25.94
CA ASP A 214 -1.18 -17.90 -24.68
C ASP A 214 -1.57 -17.03 -23.45
N ILE A 215 -2.68 -16.31 -23.49
CA ILE A 215 -3.15 -15.44 -22.39
C ILE A 215 -3.82 -16.16 -21.21
N ASN A 216 -3.74 -17.50 -21.11
CA ASN A 216 -4.51 -18.27 -20.13
C ASN A 216 -3.78 -18.72 -18.84
N GLU A 217 -2.54 -18.30 -18.55
CA GLU A 217 -1.85 -18.81 -17.34
C GLU A 217 -1.18 -17.79 -16.41
N MET A 218 -1.13 -16.49 -16.72
CA MET A 218 -0.60 -15.52 -15.75
C MET A 218 -1.71 -14.82 -14.98
N PRO A 219 -1.84 -15.05 -13.65
CA PRO A 219 -2.73 -14.24 -12.84
C PRO A 219 -2.28 -12.77 -12.92
N PRO A 220 -3.22 -11.81 -12.96
CA PRO A 220 -2.87 -10.39 -13.00
C PRO A 220 -1.89 -10.06 -11.87
N SER A 221 -0.88 -9.22 -12.19
CA SER A 221 0.12 -8.75 -11.24
C SER A 221 -0.55 -8.34 -9.93
N ARG A 222 -0.20 -9.04 -8.84
CA ARG A 222 -0.83 -8.87 -7.52
C ARG A 222 -0.37 -7.61 -6.78
N MET A 223 0.40 -6.70 -7.41
CA MET A 223 1.14 -5.63 -6.72
C MET A 223 1.49 -4.39 -7.55
N PRO A 224 1.85 -3.26 -6.88
CA PRO A 224 2.29 -2.02 -7.51
C PRO A 224 3.44 -2.25 -8.49
N VAL A 225 3.29 -1.75 -9.71
CA VAL A 225 4.32 -1.83 -10.76
C VAL A 225 5.39 -0.74 -10.57
N THR A 226 5.22 0.13 -9.56
CA THR A 226 6.12 1.25 -9.26
C THR A 226 7.16 0.86 -8.22
N PRO A 227 8.47 0.89 -8.54
CA PRO A 227 9.55 0.61 -7.58
C PRO A 227 9.52 1.47 -6.30
N LEU A 228 8.87 2.64 -6.36
CA LEU A 228 8.72 3.58 -5.25
C LEU A 228 7.48 3.32 -4.36
N ALA A 229 6.60 2.38 -4.71
CA ALA A 229 5.39 2.13 -3.92
C ALA A 229 5.66 1.85 -2.43
N PRO A 230 6.66 1.01 -2.05
CA PRO A 230 6.99 0.82 -0.64
C PRO A 230 7.40 2.12 0.09
N LEU A 231 8.10 3.03 -0.62
CA LEU A 231 8.51 4.32 -0.07
C LEU A 231 7.29 5.21 0.22
N TYR A 232 6.28 5.21 -0.64
CA TYR A 232 5.05 5.98 -0.40
C TYR A 232 4.24 5.42 0.78
N VAL A 233 4.22 4.09 0.97
CA VAL A 233 3.62 3.48 2.18
C VAL A 233 4.33 3.98 3.43
N GLY A 234 5.67 3.94 3.42
CA GLY A 234 6.48 4.42 4.54
C GLY A 234 6.32 5.91 4.82
N ALA A 235 6.40 6.76 3.80
CA ALA A 235 6.23 8.20 3.94
C ALA A 235 4.86 8.57 4.53
N THR A 236 3.80 7.87 4.10
CA THR A 236 2.45 8.06 4.65
C THR A 236 2.40 7.68 6.13
N LEU A 237 2.97 6.54 6.51
CA LEU A 237 2.98 6.13 7.91
C LEU A 237 3.81 7.09 8.78
N ALA A 238 4.95 7.58 8.29
CA ALA A 238 5.74 8.59 8.99
C ALA A 238 4.95 9.89 9.21
N ALA A 239 4.30 10.41 8.16
CA ALA A 239 3.52 11.64 8.25
C ALA A 239 2.35 11.51 9.25
N LEU A 240 1.59 10.40 9.20
CA LEU A 240 0.51 10.13 10.14
C LEU A 240 1.02 9.99 11.57
N THR A 241 2.14 9.28 11.77
CA THR A 241 2.77 9.12 13.08
C THR A 241 3.19 10.46 13.66
N MET A 242 3.80 11.33 12.85
CA MET A 242 4.25 12.65 13.29
C MET A 242 3.10 13.52 13.84
N VAL A 243 1.91 13.41 13.24
CA VAL A 243 0.75 14.21 13.63
C VAL A 243 -0.06 13.56 14.77
N MET A 244 -0.26 12.26 14.72
CA MET A 244 -1.24 11.57 15.58
C MET A 244 -0.63 11.00 16.86
N THR A 245 0.70 10.89 16.96
CA THR A 245 1.35 10.22 18.11
C THR A 245 0.94 10.78 19.48
N PRO A 246 0.87 12.11 19.69
CA PRO A 246 0.46 12.67 20.98
C PRO A 246 -0.94 12.25 21.43
N PHE A 247 -1.85 11.99 20.50
CA PHE A 247 -3.26 11.76 20.80
C PHE A 247 -3.63 10.28 20.89
N THR A 248 -3.18 9.47 19.94
CA THR A 248 -3.58 8.05 19.86
C THR A 248 -2.42 7.09 19.55
N GLN A 249 -1.19 7.60 19.42
CA GLN A 249 -0.01 6.82 19.01
C GLN A 249 -0.07 6.25 17.58
N ALA A 250 -0.97 6.76 16.74
CA ALA A 250 -1.11 6.38 15.33
C ALA A 250 -1.10 4.85 15.15
N CYS A 251 -1.99 4.14 15.84
CA CYS A 251 -1.99 2.68 15.83
C CYS A 251 -2.24 2.14 14.42
N LEU A 252 -3.37 2.53 13.81
CA LEU A 252 -3.80 2.24 12.43
C LEU A 252 -3.85 0.74 12.03
N ASN A 253 -3.45 -0.16 12.92
CA ASN A 253 -3.19 -1.56 12.67
C ASN A 253 -3.46 -2.37 13.95
N PRO A 254 -4.57 -3.12 13.99
CA PRO A 254 -4.94 -3.90 15.17
C PRO A 254 -3.90 -4.96 15.58
N ALA A 255 -3.20 -5.58 14.62
CA ALA A 255 -2.17 -6.57 14.94
C ALA A 255 -0.91 -5.92 15.56
N ARG A 256 -0.50 -4.76 15.05
CA ARG A 256 0.63 -3.95 15.56
C ARG A 256 0.43 -3.46 16.99
N ASP A 257 -0.82 -3.33 17.43
CA ASP A 257 -1.15 -2.94 18.80
C ASP A 257 -1.36 -4.17 19.70
N PHE A 258 -2.26 -5.08 19.34
CA PHE A 258 -2.61 -6.20 20.21
C PHE A 258 -1.45 -7.17 20.43
N GLY A 259 -0.66 -7.49 19.40
CA GLY A 259 0.42 -8.47 19.50
C GLY A 259 1.46 -8.11 20.57
N PRO A 260 2.10 -6.93 20.49
CA PRO A 260 3.08 -6.52 21.49
C PRO A 260 2.48 -6.30 22.89
N ARG A 261 1.19 -5.93 23.01
CA ARG A 261 0.50 -5.83 24.32
C ARG A 261 0.41 -7.16 25.03
N VAL A 262 0.17 -8.27 24.31
CA VAL A 262 0.14 -9.61 24.90
C VAL A 262 1.48 -9.90 25.59
N VAL A 263 2.59 -9.55 24.94
CA VAL A 263 3.93 -9.72 25.52
C VAL A 263 4.10 -8.83 26.76
N ALA A 264 3.75 -7.55 26.68
CA ALA A 264 3.87 -6.64 27.82
C ALA A 264 3.00 -7.06 29.01
N ALA A 265 1.78 -7.56 28.77
CA ALA A 265 0.90 -8.06 29.82
C ALA A 265 1.56 -9.23 30.58
N ILE A 266 2.14 -10.19 29.84
CA ILE A 266 2.86 -11.35 30.41
C ILE A 266 4.16 -10.93 31.09
N ALA A 267 4.84 -9.89 30.58
CA ALA A 267 6.11 -9.39 31.10
C ALA A 267 5.99 -8.51 32.36
N GLY A 268 4.80 -8.44 32.97
CA GLY A 268 4.58 -7.84 34.28
C GLY A 268 3.80 -6.53 34.29
N TRP A 269 3.49 -5.93 33.13
CA TRP A 269 2.61 -4.74 33.09
C TRP A 269 1.13 -5.10 33.31
N GLY A 270 0.75 -6.37 33.14
CA GLY A 270 -0.61 -6.85 33.43
C GLY A 270 -1.70 -6.02 32.77
N THR A 271 -2.65 -5.53 33.57
CA THR A 271 -3.81 -4.77 33.11
C THR A 271 -3.48 -3.43 32.44
N VAL A 272 -2.30 -2.86 32.74
CA VAL A 272 -1.81 -1.62 32.11
C VAL A 272 -1.50 -1.84 30.63
N ALA A 273 -1.04 -3.04 30.26
CA ALA A 273 -0.78 -3.40 28.87
C ALA A 273 -2.06 -3.93 28.18
N LEU A 274 -2.79 -4.83 28.85
CA LEU A 274 -4.00 -5.46 28.32
C LEU A 274 -5.03 -5.66 29.46
N PRO A 275 -6.22 -5.02 29.42
CA PRO A 275 -6.82 -4.33 28.28
C PRO A 275 -6.25 -2.93 27.97
N GLY A 276 -5.39 -2.39 28.82
CA GLY A 276 -4.83 -1.05 28.66
C GLY A 276 -5.31 -0.09 29.75
N GLU A 277 -4.82 1.16 29.72
CA GLU A 277 -5.16 2.18 30.71
C GLU A 277 -6.64 2.59 30.75
N ARG A 278 -7.38 2.29 29.68
CA ARG A 278 -8.83 2.48 29.57
C ARG A 278 -9.50 1.15 29.23
N PRO A 279 -9.78 0.29 30.22
CA PRO A 279 -10.39 -1.02 29.99
C PRO A 279 -11.70 -0.93 29.19
N ASP A 280 -12.54 0.06 29.48
CA ASP A 280 -13.85 0.26 28.83
C ASP A 280 -13.75 0.70 27.37
N SER A 281 -12.56 1.07 26.91
CA SER A 281 -12.31 1.62 25.58
C SER A 281 -11.12 0.97 24.87
N CYS A 282 -10.73 -0.24 25.29
CA CYS A 282 -9.64 -1.00 24.66
C CYS A 282 -9.93 -1.39 23.20
N TRP A 283 -11.20 -1.39 22.80
CA TRP A 283 -11.67 -1.72 21.46
C TRP A 283 -11.39 -0.62 20.42
N VAL A 284 -10.98 0.58 20.83
CA VAL A 284 -10.74 1.73 19.93
C VAL A 284 -9.73 1.38 18.83
N TYR A 285 -8.65 0.69 19.18
CA TYR A 285 -7.58 0.28 18.26
C TYR A 285 -7.94 -0.92 17.37
N PHE A 286 -9.10 -1.52 17.59
CA PHE A 286 -9.70 -2.48 16.66
C PHE A 286 -10.72 -1.79 15.76
N VAL A 287 -11.68 -1.07 16.34
CA VAL A 287 -12.82 -0.51 15.61
C VAL A 287 -12.41 0.67 14.74
N GLY A 288 -11.64 1.62 15.29
CA GLY A 288 -11.19 2.81 14.57
C GLY A 288 -10.50 2.45 13.26
N PRO A 289 -9.43 1.63 13.28
CA PRO A 289 -8.75 1.22 12.07
C PRO A 289 -9.63 0.45 11.08
N MET A 290 -10.47 -0.47 11.55
CA MET A 290 -11.36 -1.24 10.66
C MET A 290 -12.37 -0.34 9.94
N VAL A 291 -12.98 0.61 10.65
CA VAL A 291 -13.91 1.59 10.07
C VAL A 291 -13.18 2.49 9.09
N GLY A 292 -12.03 3.03 9.47
CA GLY A 292 -11.21 3.88 8.62
C GLY A 292 -10.79 3.21 7.32
N ALA A 293 -10.34 1.95 7.42
CA ALA A 293 -9.96 1.16 6.26
C ALA A 293 -11.14 0.88 5.32
N ALA A 294 -12.33 0.61 5.88
CA ALA A 294 -13.52 0.40 5.08
C ALA A 294 -13.92 1.68 4.32
N VAL A 295 -13.98 2.81 5.03
CA VAL A 295 -14.30 4.13 4.44
C VAL A 295 -13.27 4.51 3.38
N GLY A 296 -11.97 4.33 3.66
CA GLY A 296 -10.89 4.66 2.72
C GLY A 296 -10.96 3.82 1.45
N SER A 297 -11.29 2.54 1.57
CA SER A 297 -11.46 1.66 0.40
C SER A 297 -12.65 2.08 -0.47
N LEU A 298 -13.80 2.36 0.14
CA LEU A 298 -15.00 2.79 -0.57
C LEU A 298 -14.81 4.17 -1.22
N LEU A 299 -14.20 5.12 -0.50
CA LEU A 299 -13.93 6.46 -1.03
C LEU A 299 -12.99 6.39 -2.24
N PHE A 300 -11.97 5.52 -2.19
CA PHE A 300 -11.14 5.27 -3.36
C PHE A 300 -11.98 4.75 -4.53
N ASP A 301 -12.78 3.70 -4.30
CA ASP A 301 -13.55 3.02 -5.34
C ASP A 301 -14.56 3.94 -6.03
N PHE A 302 -15.20 4.86 -5.29
CA PHE A 302 -16.25 5.72 -5.83
C PHE A 302 -15.76 7.09 -6.29
N ALA A 303 -14.75 7.68 -5.64
CA ALA A 303 -14.33 9.05 -5.94
C ALA A 303 -13.01 9.14 -6.71
N ILE A 304 -12.05 8.24 -6.47
CA ILE A 304 -10.70 8.34 -7.04
C ILE A 304 -10.55 7.44 -8.25
N HIS A 305 -10.96 6.17 -8.15
CA HIS A 305 -10.78 5.17 -9.19
C HIS A 305 -11.40 5.58 -10.55
N PRO A 306 -12.65 6.10 -10.62
CA PRO A 306 -13.20 6.56 -11.91
C PRO A 306 -12.41 7.72 -12.53
N GLY A 307 -11.85 8.61 -11.69
CA GLY A 307 -11.01 9.72 -12.14
C GLY A 307 -9.64 9.27 -12.64
N LEU A 308 -9.11 8.15 -12.15
CA LEU A 308 -7.88 7.55 -12.67
C LEU A 308 -8.13 6.90 -14.04
N GLN A 309 -9.22 6.14 -14.17
CA GLN A 309 -9.58 5.48 -15.43
C GLN A 309 -9.77 6.46 -16.59
N THR A 310 -10.47 7.57 -16.37
CA THR A 310 -10.67 8.60 -17.42
C THR A 310 -9.35 9.23 -17.88
N ARG A 311 -8.40 9.42 -16.97
CA ARG A 311 -7.05 9.94 -17.31
C ARG A 311 -6.25 8.93 -18.11
N ASP A 312 -6.30 7.65 -17.73
CA ASP A 312 -5.59 6.57 -18.42
C ASP A 312 -6.17 6.34 -19.82
N GLU A 313 -7.50 6.37 -19.97
CA GLU A 313 -8.19 6.29 -21.26
C GLU A 313 -7.83 7.47 -22.18
N ALA A 314 -7.79 8.69 -21.63
CA ALA A 314 -7.39 9.89 -22.38
C ALA A 314 -5.92 9.81 -22.82
N ALA A 315 -5.03 9.34 -21.94
CA ALA A 315 -3.61 9.13 -22.28
C ALA A 315 -3.44 8.05 -23.36
N ALA A 316 -4.18 6.94 -23.26
CA ALA A 316 -4.18 5.87 -24.25
C ALA A 316 -4.75 6.32 -25.61
N ALA A 317 -5.79 7.15 -25.61
CA ALA A 317 -6.33 7.76 -26.83
C ALA A 317 -5.30 8.69 -27.49
N TRP A 318 -4.63 9.54 -26.71
CA TRP A 318 -3.57 10.42 -27.20
C TRP A 318 -2.39 9.63 -27.80
N MET A 319 -1.93 8.56 -27.13
CA MET A 319 -0.85 7.71 -27.65
C MET A 319 -1.24 7.01 -28.97
N ARG A 320 -2.47 6.49 -29.08
CA ARG A 320 -2.97 5.90 -30.34
C ARG A 320 -3.01 6.91 -31.48
N HIS A 321 -3.36 8.16 -31.21
CA HIS A 321 -3.32 9.22 -32.21
C HIS A 321 -1.90 9.49 -32.71
N GLN A 322 -0.95 9.65 -31.79
CA GLN A 322 0.47 9.85 -32.14
C GLN A 322 1.02 8.66 -32.95
N GLN A 323 0.57 7.44 -32.65
CA GLN A 323 0.96 6.26 -33.40
C GLN A 323 0.42 6.27 -34.84
N MET A 324 -0.86 6.60 -35.04
CA MET A 324 -1.43 6.71 -36.38
C MET A 324 -0.74 7.80 -37.21
N GLU A 325 -0.37 8.92 -36.60
CA GLU A 325 0.40 9.97 -37.26
C GLU A 325 1.80 9.49 -37.65
N GLY A 326 2.49 8.77 -36.76
CA GLY A 326 3.81 8.19 -37.04
C GLY A 326 3.78 7.14 -38.16
N GLU A 327 2.81 6.22 -38.13
CA GLU A 327 2.62 5.20 -39.17
C GLU A 327 2.30 5.84 -40.53
N ALA A 328 1.46 6.88 -40.57
CA ALA A 328 1.16 7.61 -41.80
C ALA A 328 2.41 8.31 -42.38
N ILE A 329 3.29 8.86 -41.53
CA ILE A 329 4.56 9.46 -41.97
C ILE A 329 5.49 8.39 -42.56
N LEU A 330 5.61 7.23 -41.91
CA LEU A 330 6.42 6.12 -42.40
C LEU A 330 5.91 5.59 -43.74
N GLU A 331 4.59 5.44 -43.89
CA GLU A 331 3.96 5.02 -45.14
C GLU A 331 4.21 6.03 -46.28
N GLN A 332 4.14 7.33 -45.98
CA GLN A 332 4.49 8.39 -46.95
C GLN A 332 5.96 8.36 -47.35
N LEU A 333 6.86 8.10 -46.41
CA LEU A 333 8.30 7.96 -46.68
C LEU A 333 8.59 6.75 -47.58
N GLU A 334 7.98 5.60 -47.31
CA GLU A 334 8.12 4.38 -48.11
C GLU A 334 7.59 4.58 -49.54
N LYS A 335 6.41 5.19 -49.68
CA LYS A 335 5.85 5.58 -50.98
C LYS A 335 6.78 6.51 -51.75
N SER A 336 7.34 7.51 -51.06
CA SER A 336 8.28 8.47 -51.67
C SER A 336 9.58 7.79 -52.11
N GLN A 337 10.15 6.88 -51.30
CA GLN A 337 11.33 6.09 -51.67
C GLN A 337 11.06 5.19 -52.87
N THR A 338 9.88 4.59 -52.95
CA THR A 338 9.48 3.73 -54.08
C THR A 338 9.35 4.54 -55.36
N LEU A 339 8.75 5.74 -55.29
CA LEU A 339 8.70 6.65 -56.44
C LEU A 339 10.08 7.11 -56.89
N LEU A 340 10.99 7.39 -55.95
CA LEU A 340 12.37 7.76 -56.25
C LEU A 340 13.16 6.61 -56.89
N SER A 341 12.95 5.36 -56.45
CA SER A 341 13.63 4.20 -57.05
C SER A 341 13.12 3.89 -58.46
N MET A 342 11.81 4.06 -58.71
CA MET A 342 11.22 3.91 -60.04
C MET A 342 11.69 4.99 -61.03
N THR A 343 11.92 6.21 -60.56
CA THR A 343 12.40 7.33 -61.40
C THR A 343 13.91 7.28 -61.65
N ALA A 344 14.71 6.79 -60.69
CA ALA A 344 16.16 6.63 -60.83
C ALA A 344 16.58 5.52 -61.82
N GLY A 345 15.72 4.55 -62.12
CA GLY A 345 15.96 3.45 -63.06
C GLY A 345 15.80 3.78 -64.56
N GLY A 346 15.60 5.06 -64.94
CA GLY A 346 15.52 5.49 -66.34
C GLY A 346 14.13 5.49 -66.98
N GLY A 347 13.05 5.52 -66.17
CA GLY A 347 11.67 5.37 -66.65
C GLY A 347 10.84 6.64 -66.82
N PHE A 348 11.43 7.82 -67.03
CA PHE A 348 10.65 9.07 -67.09
C PHE A 348 9.72 9.17 -68.33
N GLU A 349 10.00 8.41 -69.41
CA GLU A 349 9.15 8.37 -70.62
C GLU A 349 7.95 7.41 -70.54
N SER A 350 7.90 6.51 -69.54
CA SER A 350 6.86 5.46 -69.42
C SER A 350 5.65 5.90 -68.55
N LEU A 351 5.87 6.81 -67.62
CA LEU A 351 4.84 7.25 -66.65
C LEU A 351 3.82 8.23 -67.24
N THR A 352 4.16 8.95 -68.30
CA THR A 352 3.24 9.87 -68.99
C THR A 352 2.31 9.16 -69.99
N THR A 353 2.66 7.95 -70.41
CA THR A 353 1.88 7.16 -71.39
C THR A 353 1.03 6.05 -70.76
N ARG A 354 1.38 5.55 -69.57
CA ARG A 354 0.51 4.67 -68.77
C ARG A 354 -0.16 5.47 -67.65
N GLY A 355 -1.42 5.83 -67.86
CA GLY A 355 -2.24 6.47 -66.83
C GLY A 355 -2.21 5.67 -65.53
N LEU A 356 -2.12 6.38 -64.40
CA LEU A 356 -2.12 5.83 -63.05
C LEU A 356 -3.44 5.09 -62.79
N HIS A 357 -3.46 3.79 -63.04
CA HIS A 357 -4.58 2.94 -62.64
C HIS A 357 -4.38 2.47 -61.19
N HIS A 358 -5.41 2.70 -60.38
CA HIS A 358 -5.47 2.40 -58.94
C HIS A 358 -5.27 0.91 -58.57
N SER A 359 -5.12 0.02 -59.56
CA SER A 359 -4.96 -1.43 -59.41
C SER A 359 -3.53 -1.89 -59.12
N ASP A 360 -2.52 -1.05 -59.39
CA ASP A 360 -1.10 -1.47 -59.33
C ASP A 360 -0.51 -1.39 -57.90
N PHE A 361 -1.29 -0.92 -56.93
CA PHE A 361 -0.90 -0.84 -55.52
C PHE A 361 -1.11 -2.15 -54.73
N ARG A 362 -1.46 -3.26 -55.40
CA ARG A 362 -1.90 -4.49 -54.71
C ARG A 362 -0.79 -5.48 -54.35
N ASP A 363 0.41 -5.32 -54.92
CA ASP A 363 1.52 -6.24 -54.73
C ASP A 363 2.69 -5.57 -53.99
N SER A 364 2.45 -5.11 -52.75
CA SER A 364 3.54 -4.88 -51.81
C SER A 364 3.90 -6.21 -51.11
N PRO A 365 5.19 -6.54 -50.92
CA PRO A 365 5.60 -7.77 -50.24
C PRO A 365 5.44 -7.71 -48.71
N THR A 366 4.79 -6.67 -48.17
CA THR A 366 4.55 -6.49 -46.75
C THR A 366 3.26 -7.22 -46.33
N PRO A 367 3.30 -8.09 -45.29
CA PRO A 367 2.18 -8.93 -44.91
C PRO A 367 1.16 -8.15 -44.06
N HIS A 368 0.49 -7.14 -44.61
CA HIS A 368 -0.61 -6.46 -43.91
C HIS A 368 -1.80 -6.18 -44.85
N ASN A 369 -2.40 -7.25 -45.36
CA ASN A 369 -3.77 -7.20 -45.88
C ASN A 369 -4.76 -7.38 -44.71
N TYR A 370 -5.07 -6.30 -43.99
CA TYR A 370 -6.30 -6.28 -43.19
C TYR A 370 -7.49 -6.06 -44.13
N ARG A 371 -8.32 -7.10 -44.28
CA ARG A 371 -9.65 -7.01 -44.89
C ARG A 371 -10.50 -6.02 -44.08
N LEU A 372 -10.78 -4.85 -44.65
CA LEU A 372 -11.96 -4.08 -44.29
C LEU A 372 -13.20 -4.83 -44.80
N SER A 373 -13.84 -5.60 -43.91
CA SER A 373 -15.19 -6.10 -44.15
C SER A 373 -16.09 -5.81 -42.94
N SER A 374 -16.78 -4.67 -42.99
CA SER A 374 -18.17 -4.54 -42.53
C SER A 374 -18.77 -3.22 -43.03
N PRO A 375 -19.89 -3.21 -43.77
CA PRO A 375 -20.63 -1.99 -44.08
C PRO A 375 -21.53 -1.64 -42.89
N GLY A 376 -21.13 -0.65 -42.08
CA GLY A 376 -22.01 -0.02 -41.11
C GLY A 376 -23.00 0.91 -41.83
N HIS A 377 -24.28 0.54 -41.80
CA HIS A 377 -25.38 1.40 -42.23
C HIS A 377 -25.39 2.72 -41.43
N LEU A 378 -25.18 3.84 -42.13
CA LEU A 378 -25.48 5.18 -41.63
C LEU A 378 -26.97 5.47 -41.82
N HIS A 379 -27.70 5.60 -40.72
CA HIS A 379 -29.04 6.20 -40.74
C HIS A 379 -28.94 7.70 -40.99
N THR A 380 -29.62 8.17 -42.04
CA THR A 380 -29.83 9.59 -42.33
C THR A 380 -30.95 10.14 -41.44
N TYR A 381 -30.67 11.21 -40.69
CA TYR A 381 -31.71 12.07 -40.14
C TYR A 381 -32.19 13.03 -41.25
N ALA A 382 -33.50 13.04 -41.49
CA ALA A 382 -34.16 14.01 -42.34
C ALA A 382 -34.41 15.33 -41.58
N ALA A 383 -34.50 16.41 -42.36
CA ALA A 383 -34.62 17.81 -41.99
C ALA A 383 -35.81 18.17 -41.08
#